data_AF-A0A523E244-F1
#
_entry.id   AF-A0A523E244-F1
#
_cell.length_a   1.000
_cell.length_b   1.000
_cell.length_c   1.000
_cell.angle_alpha   90.00
_cell.angle_beta   90.00
_cell.angle_gamma   90.00
#
_symmetry.space_group_name_H-M   'P 1'
#
loop_
_entity.id
_entity.type
_entity.pdbx_description
1 polymer ?
#
loop_
_entity_poly.entity_id
_entity_poly.type
_entity_poly.pdbx_seq_one_letter_code
_entity_poly.pdbx_strand_id
1 'polypeptide(L)'
;MYPLFFTYREVVNGAGFIAGVQIRGLALMAHENNDWVMTGVQPGCFTEVGDTFEEARLHFRGMFRGILFDIAEETADYDAFEAQVRKILGQVNEPAMAIWKQAVENKIELKGEVEELERRFAGLGFELQVDRFNKPEVSTADSNQSDEYYVAEAEAA
;
A
#
# COMPACT_ATOMS: atom_id res chain seq x y z
N MET A 1 -13.92 11.08 -4.11
CA MET A 1 -12.91 10.04 -3.90
C MET A 1 -11.58 10.58 -4.40
N TYR A 2 -10.53 10.45 -3.61
CA TYR A 2 -9.20 10.94 -3.91
C TYR A 2 -8.33 9.77 -4.37
N PRO A 3 -7.71 9.84 -5.56
CA PRO A 3 -6.81 8.80 -6.03
C PRO A 3 -5.46 8.96 -5.35
N LEU A 4 -5.03 7.93 -4.62
CA LEU A 4 -3.79 7.94 -3.86
C LEU A 4 -2.78 6.95 -4.44
N PHE A 5 -1.51 7.31 -4.29
CA PHE A 5 -0.37 6.40 -4.25
C PHE A 5 0.06 6.22 -2.81
N PHE A 6 0.53 5.02 -2.49
CA PHE A 6 1.24 4.77 -1.25
C PHE A 6 2.50 3.95 -1.52
N THR A 7 3.51 4.15 -0.71
CA THR A 7 4.69 3.27 -0.67
C THR A 7 4.88 2.76 0.74
N TYR A 8 4.88 1.43 0.89
CA TYR A 8 5.20 0.78 2.16
C TYR A 8 6.43 -0.10 2.01
N ARG A 9 7.14 -0.27 3.13
CA ARG A 9 8.27 -1.17 3.24
C ARG A 9 8.23 -1.86 4.57
N GLU A 10 8.29 -3.18 4.59
CA GLU A 10 8.32 -3.97 5.81
C GLU A 10 9.37 -5.07 5.76
N VAL A 11 9.83 -5.46 6.95
CA VAL A 11 10.73 -6.59 7.13
C VAL A 11 9.99 -7.66 7.91
N VAL A 12 9.94 -8.86 7.36
CA VAL A 12 9.18 -9.99 7.87
C VAL A 12 10.14 -11.12 8.20
N ASN A 13 9.96 -11.73 9.38
CA ASN A 13 10.72 -12.90 9.80
C ASN A 13 9.80 -14.12 9.72
N GLY A 14 10.12 -15.05 8.83
CA GLY A 14 9.37 -16.29 8.67
C GLY A 14 10.20 -17.51 9.08
N ALA A 15 9.70 -18.71 8.76
CA ALA A 15 10.37 -19.96 9.11
C ALA A 15 11.74 -20.11 8.41
N GLY A 16 12.81 -19.68 9.09
CA GLY A 16 14.18 -19.81 8.60
C GLY A 16 14.59 -18.78 7.53
N PHE A 17 13.81 -17.71 7.34
CA PHE A 17 14.14 -16.62 6.41
C PHE A 17 13.78 -15.24 6.98
N ILE A 18 14.45 -14.21 6.47
CA ILE A 18 14.06 -12.82 6.66
C ILE A 18 13.82 -12.25 5.26
N ALA A 19 12.66 -11.63 5.06
CA ALA A 19 12.28 -11.02 3.80
C ALA A 19 12.02 -9.52 3.96
N GLY A 20 12.45 -8.73 2.99
CA GLY A 20 12.03 -7.35 2.82
C GLY A 20 10.91 -7.30 1.78
N VAL A 21 9.80 -6.67 2.12
CA VAL A 21 8.70 -6.43 1.18
C VAL A 21 8.55 -4.94 0.98
N GLN A 22 8.67 -4.48 -0.26
CA GLN A 22 8.40 -3.11 -0.64
C GLN A 22 7.29 -3.10 -1.69
N ILE A 23 6.29 -2.26 -1.45
CA ILE A 23 5.15 -2.11 -2.33
C ILE A 23 4.92 -0.64 -2.64
N ARG A 24 4.70 -0.34 -3.92
CA ARG A 24 4.06 0.88 -4.37
C ARG A 24 2.69 0.50 -4.90
N GLY A 25 1.65 1.03 -4.27
CA GLY A 25 0.27 0.67 -4.57
C GLY A 25 -0.60 1.86 -4.93
N LEU A 26 -1.79 1.51 -5.43
CA LEU A 26 -2.86 2.42 -5.77
C LEU A 26 -4.00 2.24 -4.77
N ALA A 27 -4.58 3.35 -4.32
CA ALA A 27 -5.74 3.33 -3.44
C ALA A 27 -6.71 4.47 -3.77
N LEU A 28 -7.95 4.31 -3.34
CA LEU A 28 -8.98 5.34 -3.33
C LEU A 28 -9.28 5.72 -1.88
N MET A 29 -9.29 7.01 -1.59
CA MET A 29 -9.78 7.52 -0.32
C MET A 29 -11.13 8.22 -0.51
N ALA A 30 -12.11 7.91 0.33
CA ALA A 30 -13.43 8.52 0.32
C ALA A 30 -13.80 8.99 1.72
N HIS A 31 -14.64 10.02 1.80
CA HIS A 31 -15.30 10.41 3.05
C HIS A 31 -16.78 10.09 2.89
N GLU A 32 -17.24 9.04 3.57
CA GLU A 32 -18.56 8.43 3.44
C GLU A 32 -19.19 8.27 4.82
N ASN A 33 -20.42 8.77 5.01
CA ASN A 33 -21.16 8.64 6.29
C ASN A 33 -20.43 9.14 7.55
N ASN A 34 -19.56 10.15 7.41
CA ASN A 34 -18.64 10.71 8.42
C ASN A 34 -17.39 9.89 8.71
N ASP A 35 -17.17 8.80 7.98
CA ASP A 35 -15.97 7.98 8.09
C ASP A 35 -15.08 8.19 6.86
N TRP A 36 -13.78 8.07 7.07
CA TRP A 36 -12.81 7.96 5.99
C TRP A 36 -12.64 6.50 5.61
N VAL A 37 -12.81 6.20 4.32
CA VAL A 37 -12.70 4.85 3.76
C VAL A 37 -11.55 4.81 2.77
N MET A 38 -10.56 3.95 3.04
CA MET A 38 -9.44 3.70 2.15
C MET A 38 -9.57 2.33 1.49
N THR A 39 -9.76 2.32 0.17
CA THR A 39 -9.92 1.10 -0.63
C THR A 39 -8.71 0.88 -1.51
N GLY A 40 -8.11 -0.29 -1.42
CA GLY A 40 -7.02 -0.74 -2.27
C GLY A 40 -7.50 -0.98 -3.70
N VAL A 41 -6.82 -0.37 -4.65
CA VAL A 41 -7.03 -0.59 -6.09
C VAL A 41 -6.07 -1.68 -6.57
N GLN A 42 -4.79 -1.53 -6.23
CA GLN A 42 -3.77 -2.54 -6.42
C GLN A 42 -2.68 -2.31 -5.37
N PRO A 43 -2.57 -3.16 -4.33
CA PRO A 43 -3.34 -4.38 -4.06
C PRO A 43 -4.84 -4.12 -3.87
N GLY A 44 -5.67 -4.96 -4.49
CA GLY A 44 -7.13 -4.82 -4.52
C GLY A 44 -7.86 -5.45 -3.34
N CYS A 45 -7.14 -6.12 -2.45
CA CYS A 45 -7.69 -6.88 -1.34
C CYS A 45 -7.81 -6.09 -0.03
N PHE A 46 -7.54 -4.78 -0.05
CA PHE A 46 -7.53 -3.94 1.15
C PHE A 46 -8.76 -3.02 1.15
N THR A 47 -9.45 -2.94 2.29
CA THR A 47 -10.41 -1.87 2.56
C THR A 47 -10.39 -1.61 4.06
N GLU A 48 -10.12 -0.37 4.46
CA GLU A 48 -10.09 0.03 5.87
C GLU A 48 -10.83 1.34 6.08
N VAL A 49 -11.29 1.55 7.32
CA VAL A 49 -12.07 2.72 7.73
C VAL A 49 -11.44 3.39 8.94
N GLY A 50 -11.68 4.68 9.12
CA GLY A 50 -11.29 5.44 10.30
C GLY A 50 -12.08 6.72 10.47
N ASP A 51 -12.12 7.27 11.67
CA ASP A 51 -12.84 8.51 11.98
C ASP A 51 -12.13 9.73 11.35
N THR A 52 -10.84 9.57 11.03
CA THR A 52 -9.99 10.59 10.38
C THR A 52 -9.25 10.02 9.17
N PHE A 53 -8.75 10.90 8.31
CA PHE A 53 -7.98 10.47 7.14
C PHE A 53 -6.73 9.68 7.55
N GLU A 54 -6.05 10.13 8.60
CA GLU A 54 -4.84 9.47 9.11
C GLU A 54 -5.15 8.12 9.76
N GLU A 55 -6.25 8.01 10.51
CA GLU A 55 -6.67 6.73 11.10
C GLU A 55 -6.96 5.67 10.03
N ALA A 56 -7.70 6.04 8.97
CA ALA A 56 -7.96 5.14 7.85
C ALA A 56 -6.64 4.67 7.18
N ARG A 57 -5.66 5.57 7.03
CA ARG A 57 -4.32 5.23 6.51
C ARG A 57 -3.54 4.29 7.42
N LEU A 58 -3.56 4.55 8.73
CA LEU A 58 -2.87 3.73 9.73
C LEU A 58 -3.47 2.31 9.78
N HIS A 59 -4.80 2.20 9.74
CA HIS A 59 -5.48 0.91 9.64
C HIS A 59 -5.10 0.20 8.34
N PHE A 60 -5.09 0.90 7.21
CA PHE A 60 -4.68 0.34 5.91
C PHE A 60 -3.23 -0.16 5.91
N ARG A 61 -2.29 0.57 6.53
CA ARG A 61 -0.92 0.10 6.75
C ARG A 61 -0.88 -1.11 7.70
N GLY A 62 -1.70 -1.10 8.74
CA GLY A 62 -1.86 -2.22 9.67
C GLY A 62 -2.31 -3.51 8.98
N MET A 63 -3.30 -3.42 8.10
CA MET A 63 -3.78 -4.55 7.28
C MET A 63 -2.68 -5.11 6.39
N PHE A 64 -1.92 -4.24 5.70
CA PHE A 64 -0.75 -4.67 4.92
C PHE A 64 0.27 -5.45 5.77
N ARG A 65 0.61 -4.94 6.96
CA ARG A 65 1.51 -5.63 7.90
C ARG A 65 0.94 -6.97 8.35
N GLY A 66 -0.34 -7.01 8.75
CA GLY A 66 -1.01 -8.22 9.20
C GLY A 66 -0.95 -9.33 8.16
N ILE A 67 -1.34 -9.04 6.92
CA ILE A 67 -1.30 -10.01 5.81
C ILE A 67 0.11 -10.57 5.60
N LEU A 68 1.15 -9.74 5.68
CA LEU A 68 2.52 -10.22 5.54
C LEU A 68 2.93 -11.17 6.67
N PHE A 69 2.53 -10.89 7.91
CA PHE A 69 2.82 -11.76 9.04
C PHE A 69 2.03 -13.08 8.96
N ASP A 70 0.75 -13.03 8.58
CA ASP A 70 -0.08 -14.21 8.39
C ASP A 70 0.53 -15.13 7.31
N ILE A 71 0.93 -14.59 6.16
CA ILE A 71 1.59 -15.36 5.10
C ILE A 71 2.91 -15.98 5.60
N ALA A 72 3.70 -15.24 6.37
CA ALA A 72 4.97 -15.74 6.90
C ALA A 72 4.79 -16.86 7.94
N GLU A 73 3.72 -16.82 8.72
CA GLU A 73 3.35 -17.89 9.66
C GLU A 73 2.87 -19.14 8.93
N GLU A 74 2.14 -18.98 7.82
CA GLU A 74 1.55 -20.08 7.05
C GLU A 74 2.51 -20.73 6.03
N THR A 75 3.69 -20.16 5.79
CA THR A 75 4.63 -20.63 4.77
C THR A 75 5.87 -21.30 5.35
N ALA A 76 6.29 -22.39 4.69
CA ALA A 76 7.40 -23.22 5.18
C ALA A 76 8.79 -22.62 4.90
N ASP A 77 8.91 -21.80 3.86
CA ASP A 77 10.17 -21.21 3.41
C ASP A 77 9.93 -19.91 2.63
N TYR A 78 11.03 -19.26 2.23
CA TYR A 78 11.01 -17.99 1.51
C TYR A 78 10.30 -18.09 0.16
N ASP A 79 10.47 -19.19 -0.59
CA ASP A 79 9.91 -19.31 -1.94
C ASP A 79 8.37 -19.42 -1.86
N ALA A 80 7.86 -20.16 -0.88
CA ALA A 80 6.43 -20.22 -0.58
C ALA A 80 5.89 -18.86 -0.12
N PHE A 81 6.62 -18.14 0.74
CA PHE A 81 6.27 -16.78 1.17
C PHE A 81 6.17 -15.81 0.00
N GLU A 82 7.23 -15.71 -0.82
CA GLU A 82 7.27 -14.80 -1.98
C GLU A 82 6.11 -15.09 -2.95
N ALA A 83 5.86 -16.37 -3.24
CA ALA A 83 4.77 -16.77 -4.14
C ALA A 83 3.39 -16.32 -3.60
N GLN A 84 3.15 -16.48 -2.30
CA GLN A 84 1.89 -16.05 -1.68
C GLN A 84 1.76 -14.53 -1.62
N VAL A 85 2.82 -13.81 -1.23
CA VAL A 85 2.84 -12.34 -1.22
C VAL A 85 2.52 -11.78 -2.60
N ARG A 86 3.17 -12.28 -3.66
CA ARG A 86 2.88 -11.85 -5.04
C ARG A 86 1.45 -12.17 -5.47
N LYS A 87 0.92 -13.33 -5.08
CA LYS A 87 -0.45 -13.74 -5.40
C LYS A 87 -1.50 -12.86 -4.73
N ILE A 88 -1.32 -12.52 -3.46
CA ILE A 88 -2.29 -11.74 -2.68
C ILE A 88 -2.16 -10.25 -3.01
N LEU A 89 -0.95 -9.70 -2.95
CA LEU A 89 -0.71 -8.27 -3.16
C LEU A 89 -0.73 -7.86 -4.63
N GLY A 90 -0.59 -8.81 -5.56
CA GLY A 90 -0.71 -8.55 -7.00
C GLY A 90 -2.15 -8.40 -7.49
N GLN A 91 -3.16 -8.63 -6.64
CA GLN A 91 -4.57 -8.55 -7.04
C GLN A 91 -4.98 -7.14 -7.40
N VAL A 92 -5.81 -7.01 -8.44
CA VAL A 92 -6.41 -5.75 -8.89
C VAL A 92 -7.90 -5.76 -8.56
N ASN A 93 -8.39 -4.68 -7.93
CA ASN A 93 -9.81 -4.43 -7.79
C ASN A 93 -10.28 -3.64 -9.03
N GLU A 94 -10.74 -4.34 -10.06
CA GLU A 94 -11.12 -3.74 -11.36
C GLU A 94 -12.19 -2.64 -11.24
N PRO A 95 -13.27 -2.80 -10.45
CA PRO A 95 -14.20 -1.71 -10.18
C PRO A 95 -13.51 -0.46 -9.58
N ALA A 96 -12.65 -0.65 -8.58
CA ALA A 96 -11.93 0.46 -7.96
C ALA A 96 -10.90 1.08 -8.93
N MET A 97 -10.28 0.28 -9.81
CA MET A 97 -9.35 0.76 -10.84
C MET A 97 -10.05 1.71 -11.83
N ALA A 98 -11.28 1.37 -12.26
CA ALA A 98 -12.05 2.25 -13.14
C ALA A 98 -12.34 3.60 -12.47
N ILE A 99 -12.75 3.57 -11.20
CA ILE A 99 -13.01 4.78 -10.40
C ILE A 99 -11.72 5.58 -10.19
N TRP A 100 -10.60 4.91 -9.91
CA TRP A 100 -9.30 5.55 -9.71
C TRP A 100 -8.83 6.29 -10.96
N LYS A 101 -8.93 5.66 -12.14
CA LYS A 101 -8.59 6.31 -13.43
C LYS A 101 -9.46 7.55 -13.66
N GLN A 102 -10.76 7.42 -13.46
CA GLN A 102 -11.69 8.54 -13.60
C GLN A 102 -11.36 9.68 -12.61
N ALA A 103 -10.98 9.34 -11.38
CA ALA A 103 -10.61 10.32 -10.36
C ALA A 103 -9.32 11.09 -10.73
N VAL A 104 -8.34 10.40 -11.32
CA VAL A 104 -7.11 11.02 -11.85
C VAL A 104 -7.41 11.96 -13.03
N GLU A 105 -8.26 11.53 -13.96
CA GLU A 105 -8.63 12.32 -15.14
C GLU A 105 -9.42 13.59 -14.78
N ASN A 106 -10.31 13.49 -13.80
CA ASN A 106 -11.18 14.59 -13.38
C ASN A 106 -10.47 15.71 -12.61
N LYS A 107 -9.16 15.60 -12.36
CA LYS A 107 -8.35 16.61 -11.65
C LYS A 107 -9.02 17.13 -10.37
N ILE A 108 -9.45 16.19 -9.53
CA ILE A 108 -10.26 16.48 -8.35
C ILE A 108 -9.56 17.53 -7.48
N GLU A 109 -10.33 18.55 -7.08
CA GLU A 109 -9.90 19.57 -6.13
C GLU A 109 -9.70 18.92 -4.76
N LEU A 110 -8.52 19.10 -4.18
CA LEU A 110 -8.22 18.60 -2.83
C LEU A 110 -8.87 19.53 -1.81
N LYS A 111 -9.45 18.94 -0.77
CA LYS A 111 -10.10 19.69 0.32
C LYS A 111 -9.76 19.05 1.66
N GLY A 112 -9.60 19.89 2.68
CA GLY A 112 -9.35 19.43 4.06
C GLY A 112 -8.01 18.72 4.19
N GLU A 113 -7.98 17.63 4.94
CA GLU A 113 -6.75 16.87 5.28
C GLU A 113 -5.97 16.34 4.06
N VAL A 114 -6.61 16.22 2.88
CA VAL A 114 -5.98 15.73 1.65
C VAL A 114 -5.25 16.85 0.90
N GLU A 115 -5.48 18.12 1.24
CA GLU A 115 -4.86 19.29 0.60
C GLU A 115 -3.34 19.37 0.85
N GLU A 116 -2.88 18.81 1.97
CA GLU A 116 -1.47 18.81 2.36
C GLU A 116 -0.63 17.75 1.61
N LEU A 117 -1.26 16.86 0.85
CA LEU A 117 -0.56 15.80 0.13
C LEU A 117 0.07 16.32 -1.17
N GLU A 118 1.33 15.95 -1.39
CA GLU A 118 2.01 16.17 -2.66
C GLU A 118 1.29 15.45 -3.81
N ARG A 119 1.10 16.17 -4.92
CA ARG A 119 0.63 15.60 -6.18
C ARG A 119 1.81 14.97 -6.94
N ARG A 120 1.64 13.74 -7.42
CA ARG A 120 2.63 13.01 -8.24
C ARG A 120 1.99 12.39 -9.47
N PHE A 121 2.82 12.25 -10.50
CA PHE A 121 2.41 11.70 -11.78
C PHE A 121 1.90 10.26 -11.67
N ALA A 122 0.77 9.99 -12.32
CA ALA A 122 0.06 8.72 -12.28
C ALA A 122 0.82 7.55 -12.96
N GLY A 123 1.84 7.82 -13.78
CA GLY A 123 2.60 6.79 -14.50
C GLY A 123 3.52 5.93 -13.63
N LEU A 124 3.59 6.18 -12.31
CA LEU A 124 4.43 5.39 -11.39
C LEU A 124 3.93 3.96 -11.15
N GLY A 125 2.65 3.68 -11.43
CA GLY A 125 2.08 2.32 -11.45
C GLY A 125 2.16 1.54 -10.13
N PHE A 126 1.82 0.26 -10.22
CA PHE A 126 2.01 -0.73 -9.14
C PHE A 126 3.40 -1.36 -9.25
N GLU A 127 4.08 -1.49 -8.12
CA GLU A 127 5.37 -2.15 -8.01
C GLU A 127 5.42 -3.01 -6.74
N LEU A 128 5.90 -4.24 -6.85
CA LEU A 128 6.07 -5.15 -5.72
C LEU A 128 7.43 -5.85 -5.79
N GLN A 129 8.27 -5.52 -4.81
CA GLN A 129 9.57 -6.13 -4.59
C GLN A 129 9.52 -6.97 -3.31
N VAL A 130 10.04 -8.20 -3.41
CA VAL A 130 10.22 -9.12 -2.30
C VAL A 130 11.66 -9.58 -2.38
N ASP A 131 12.46 -9.24 -1.37
CA ASP A 131 13.88 -9.57 -1.30
C ASP A 131 14.13 -10.51 -0.13
N ARG A 132 14.93 -11.55 -0.37
CA ARG A 132 15.50 -12.36 0.70
C ARG A 132 16.72 -11.65 1.29
N PHE A 133 16.73 -11.42 2.59
CA PHE A 133 17.95 -11.01 3.27
C PHE A 133 18.78 -12.25 3.61
N ASN A 134 20.04 -12.27 3.13
CA ASN A 134 21.04 -13.17 3.68
C ASN A 134 21.27 -12.75 5.11
N LYS A 135 20.86 -13.57 6.08
CA LYS A 135 21.02 -13.31 7.52
C LYS A 135 22.48 -12.91 7.81
N PRO A 136 22.82 -11.63 8.01
CA PRO A 136 24.12 -11.29 8.57
C PRO A 136 24.02 -11.58 10.07
N GLU A 137 25.12 -11.94 10.72
CA GLU A 137 25.18 -11.89 12.19
C GLU A 137 24.72 -10.50 12.64
N VAL A 138 23.82 -10.49 13.62
CA VAL A 138 23.01 -9.36 14.08
C VAL A 138 23.76 -8.03 14.05
N SER A 139 23.24 -7.06 13.30
CA SER A 139 23.52 -5.64 13.52
C SER A 139 22.17 -4.93 13.66
N THR A 140 21.89 -4.46 14.87
CA THR A 140 20.74 -3.61 15.21
C THR A 140 20.92 -2.25 14.55
N ALA A 141 20.39 -2.08 13.34
CA ALA A 141 20.29 -0.77 12.71
C ALA A 141 18.85 -0.29 12.78
N ASP A 142 18.65 0.87 13.42
CA ASP A 142 17.40 1.60 13.52
C ASP A 142 16.72 1.74 12.15
N SER A 143 15.54 1.14 12.01
CA SER A 143 14.68 1.34 10.85
C SER A 143 13.97 2.69 10.98
N ASN A 144 14.62 3.76 10.55
CA ASN A 144 13.92 5.01 10.26
C ASN A 144 13.08 4.79 8.99
N GLN A 145 11.86 4.25 9.17
CA GLN A 145 10.88 3.98 8.12
C GLN A 145 10.08 5.27 7.84
N SER A 146 10.20 5.82 6.63
CA SER A 146 9.30 6.88 6.14
C SER A 146 8.24 6.25 5.25
N ASP A 147 6.98 6.27 5.68
CA ASP A 147 5.86 6.01 4.78
C ASP A 147 5.63 7.24 3.91
N GLU A 148 5.29 7.02 2.65
CA GLU A 148 5.06 8.10 1.71
C GLU A 148 3.74 7.90 0.97
N TYR A 149 2.98 8.98 0.85
CA TYR A 149 1.68 9.00 0.19
C TYR A 149 1.56 10.22 -0.69
N TYR A 150 0.95 10.03 -1.85
CA TYR A 150 0.83 11.07 -2.88
C TYR A 150 -0.56 11.06 -3.49
N VAL A 151 -1.04 12.22 -3.90
CA VAL A 151 -2.24 12.32 -4.76
C VAL A 151 -1.81 12.07 -6.20
N ALA A 152 -2.51 11.18 -6.90
CA ALA A 152 -2.23 10.88 -8.29
C ALA A 152 -2.76 11.96 -9.25
N GLU A 153 -1.96 12.33 -10.25
CA GLU A 153 -2.34 13.27 -11.32
C GLU A 153 -2.01 12.76 -12.73
N ALA A 154 -2.84 13.16 -13.70
CA ALA A 154 -2.61 12.90 -15.11
C ALA A 154 -1.34 13.61 -15.65
N GLU A 155 -0.80 13.13 -16.77
CA GLU A 155 0.36 13.74 -17.44
C GLU A 155 0.02 15.17 -17.88
N ALA A 156 0.96 16.10 -17.71
CA ALA A 156 0.82 17.44 -18.29
C ALA A 156 0.94 17.31 -19.81
N ALA A 157 -0.16 17.54 -20.51
CA ALA A 157 -0.25 17.52 -21.98
C ALA A 157 0.59 18.62 -22.64
#